data_AF-A0A8S4QZV2-F1
#
_entry.id   AF-A0A8S4QZV2-F1
#
_cell.length_a   1.000
_cell.length_b   1.000
_cell.length_c   1.000
_cell.angle_alpha   90.00
_cell.angle_beta   90.00
_cell.angle_gamma   90.00
#
_symmetry.space_group_name_H-M   'P 1'
#
loop_
_entity.id
_entity.type
_entity.pdbx_description
1 polymer ?
#
loop_
_entity_poly.entity_id
_entity_poly.type
_entity_poly.pdbx_seq_one_letter_code
_entity_poly.pdbx_strand_id
1 'polypeptide(L)'
;MTYASVVFAHRPHSSYRSFQVLQNKFMRMTTDSPWYMRNVDLHRDLDLPTIAQYMKTLSKTYFENAVRHPNPLVVEASTPVPDVEPKRRRPKHVLDDPDDKITTDNVSQQHTHTFLTSSGRGSLPRSRGRSD
;
A
#
# COMPACT_ATOMS: atom_id res chain seq x y z
N MET A 1 12.00 -3.65 -14.46
CA MET A 1 11.46 -2.40 -15.04
C MET A 1 11.42 -1.29 -13.98
N THR A 2 12.57 -0.89 -13.42
CA THR A 2 12.63 0.02 -12.26
C THR A 2 12.56 1.49 -12.66
N TYR A 3 13.14 1.85 -13.81
CA TYR A 3 13.23 3.25 -14.28
C TYR A 3 11.87 3.88 -14.62
N ALA A 4 10.98 3.15 -15.27
CA ALA A 4 9.67 3.66 -15.70
C ALA A 4 8.78 4.07 -14.52
N SER A 5 8.93 3.41 -13.36
CA SER A 5 8.12 3.68 -12.17
C SER A 5 8.24 5.12 -11.67
N VAL A 6 9.44 5.70 -11.72
CA VAL A 6 9.72 7.09 -11.29
C VAL A 6 9.07 8.11 -12.22
N VAL A 7 9.03 7.79 -13.52
CA VAL A 7 8.38 8.64 -14.53
C VAL A 7 6.86 8.64 -14.34
N PHE A 8 6.29 7.46 -14.04
CA PHE A 8 4.86 7.36 -13.73
C PHE A 8 4.52 7.97 -12.38
N ALA A 9 5.39 7.86 -11.38
CA ALA A 9 5.28 8.50 -10.08
C ALA A 9 5.07 10.02 -10.22
N HIS A 10 5.75 10.66 -11.16
CA HIS A 10 5.60 12.09 -11.42
C HIS A 10 4.19 12.52 -11.90
N ARG A 11 3.32 11.60 -12.35
CA ARG A 11 2.00 11.95 -12.86
C ARG A 11 1.00 12.35 -11.76
N PRO A 12 -0.04 13.14 -12.10
CA PRO A 12 -1.13 13.47 -11.18
C PRO A 12 -1.87 12.22 -10.71
N HIS A 13 -2.35 12.22 -9.46
CA HIS A 13 -3.03 11.09 -8.83
C HIS A 13 -4.27 10.62 -9.61
N SER A 14 -4.96 11.53 -10.32
CA SER A 14 -6.10 11.22 -11.19
C SER A 14 -5.80 10.16 -12.26
N SER A 15 -4.54 10.05 -12.70
CA SER A 15 -4.14 9.07 -13.71
C SER A 15 -4.06 7.63 -13.18
N TYR A 16 -3.89 7.43 -11.86
CA TYR A 16 -3.89 6.10 -11.26
C TYR A 16 -5.26 5.45 -11.25
N ARG A 17 -6.34 6.25 -11.25
CA ARG A 17 -7.70 5.74 -11.26
C ARG A 17 -7.97 4.80 -12.44
N SER A 18 -7.51 5.16 -13.64
CA SER A 18 -7.68 4.34 -14.84
C SER A 18 -6.92 3.02 -14.75
N PHE A 19 -5.70 3.06 -14.19
CA PHE A 19 -4.92 1.85 -13.96
C PHE A 19 -5.58 0.94 -12.92
N GLN A 20 -6.08 1.51 -11.82
CA GLN A 20 -6.79 0.75 -10.80
C GLN A 20 -8.07 0.10 -11.35
N VAL A 21 -8.82 0.80 -12.22
CA VAL A 21 -9.98 0.22 -12.92
C VAL A 21 -9.56 -0.96 -13.80
N LEU A 22 -8.45 -0.83 -14.53
CA LEU A 22 -7.90 -1.93 -15.33
C LEU A 22 -7.49 -3.13 -14.47
N GLN A 23 -6.81 -2.90 -13.34
CA GLN A 23 -6.44 -3.95 -12.39
C GLN A 23 -7.68 -4.66 -11.83
N ASN A 24 -8.67 -3.89 -11.37
CA ASN A 24 -9.91 -4.44 -10.83
C ASN A 24 -10.66 -5.29 -11.86
N LYS A 25 -10.68 -4.85 -13.12
CA LYS A 25 -11.27 -5.62 -14.22
C LYS A 25 -10.49 -6.89 -14.49
N PHE A 26 -9.16 -6.81 -14.55
CA PHE A 26 -8.28 -7.96 -14.76
C PHE A 26 -8.50 -9.04 -13.71
N MET A 27 -8.44 -8.68 -12.42
CA MET A 27 -8.65 -9.62 -11.32
C MET A 27 -9.98 -10.35 -11.47
N ARG A 28 -11.08 -9.61 -11.69
CA ARG A 28 -12.42 -10.20 -11.88
C ARG A 28 -12.52 -11.14 -13.07
N MET A 29 -11.87 -10.81 -14.19
CA MET A 29 -11.86 -11.69 -15.36
C MET A 29 -11.08 -12.97 -15.11
N THR A 30 -9.98 -12.92 -14.35
CA THR A 30 -9.16 -14.09 -14.04
C THR A 30 -9.83 -15.01 -13.02
N THR A 31 -10.50 -14.44 -12.01
CA THR A 31 -11.15 -15.19 -10.93
C THR A 31 -12.62 -15.51 -11.20
N ASP A 32 -13.14 -15.12 -12.37
CA ASP A 32 -14.56 -15.16 -12.74
C ASP A 32 -15.49 -14.64 -11.62
N SER A 33 -15.07 -13.56 -10.97
CA SER A 33 -15.71 -13.13 -9.73
C SER A 33 -16.98 -12.31 -9.97
N PRO A 34 -18.06 -12.58 -9.21
CA PRO A 34 -19.32 -11.89 -9.37
C PRO A 34 -19.22 -10.40 -8.97
N TRP A 35 -20.11 -9.58 -9.54
CA TRP A 35 -20.09 -8.12 -9.39
C TRP A 35 -20.16 -7.65 -7.92
N TYR A 36 -20.83 -8.41 -7.05
CA TYR A 36 -21.03 -8.07 -5.63
C TYR A 36 -19.81 -8.33 -4.74
N MET A 37 -18.81 -9.08 -5.23
CA MET A 37 -17.56 -9.29 -4.48
C MET A 37 -16.81 -7.96 -4.38
N ARG A 38 -16.33 -7.59 -3.19
CA ARG A 38 -15.66 -6.30 -3.02
C ARG A 38 -14.24 -6.37 -3.59
N ASN A 39 -13.76 -5.26 -4.15
CA ASN A 39 -12.41 -5.21 -4.70
C ASN A 39 -11.34 -5.43 -3.61
N VAL A 40 -11.62 -5.01 -2.37
CA VAL A 40 -10.77 -5.25 -1.19
C VAL A 40 -10.57 -6.75 -0.95
N ASP A 41 -11.67 -7.53 -0.98
CA ASP A 41 -11.61 -8.98 -0.79
C ASP A 41 -10.80 -9.64 -1.93
N LEU A 42 -11.03 -9.23 -3.18
CA LEU A 42 -10.26 -9.73 -4.34
C LEU A 42 -8.75 -9.45 -4.22
N HIS A 43 -8.38 -8.26 -3.77
CA HIS A 43 -6.99 -7.90 -3.54
C HIS A 43 -6.35 -8.77 -2.45
N ARG A 44 -7.10 -9.08 -1.39
CA ARG A 44 -6.63 -9.94 -0.29
C ARG A 44 -6.51 -11.40 -0.72
N ASP A 45 -7.51 -11.92 -1.43
CA ASP A 45 -7.53 -13.33 -1.85
C ASP A 45 -6.44 -13.63 -2.88
N LEU A 46 -6.09 -12.65 -3.72
CA LEU A 46 -5.01 -12.74 -4.70
C LEU A 46 -3.65 -12.28 -4.16
N ASP A 47 -3.59 -11.77 -2.93
CA ASP A 47 -2.40 -11.13 -2.33
C ASP A 47 -1.77 -10.04 -3.23
N LEU A 48 -2.61 -9.29 -3.95
CA LEU A 48 -2.18 -8.29 -4.93
C LEU A 48 -2.24 -6.88 -4.32
N PRO A 49 -1.12 -6.14 -4.30
CA PRO A 49 -1.15 -4.73 -3.95
C PRO A 49 -1.89 -3.92 -5.02
N THR A 50 -2.47 -2.79 -4.62
CA THR A 50 -3.02 -1.82 -5.57
C THR A 50 -1.91 -1.24 -6.43
N ILE A 51 -2.23 -0.78 -7.64
CA ILE A 51 -1.22 -0.21 -8.54
C ILE A 51 -0.54 1.01 -7.91
N ALA A 52 -1.28 1.86 -7.19
CA ALA A 52 -0.70 3.00 -6.51
C ALA A 52 0.34 2.58 -5.44
N GLN A 53 -0.01 1.59 -4.62
CA GLN A 53 0.90 1.06 -3.60
C GLN A 53 2.15 0.41 -4.20
N TYR A 54 1.97 -0.33 -5.31
CA TYR A 54 3.08 -0.92 -6.04
C TYR A 54 4.02 0.15 -6.62
N MET A 55 3.47 1.18 -7.27
CA MET A 55 4.25 2.29 -7.81
C MET A 55 4.99 3.08 -6.72
N LYS A 56 4.35 3.29 -5.56
CA LYS A 56 4.96 3.93 -4.38
C LYS A 56 6.12 3.11 -3.84
N THR A 57 5.96 1.79 -3.73
CA THR A 57 7.02 0.86 -3.29
C THR A 57 8.20 0.83 -4.27
N LEU A 58 7.93 0.79 -5.58
CA LEU A 58 8.98 0.88 -6.60
C LEU A 58 9.72 2.22 -6.55
N SER A 59 8.98 3.32 -6.38
CA SER A 59 9.57 4.65 -6.26
C SER A 59 10.47 4.74 -5.03
N LYS A 60 10.03 4.21 -3.89
CA LYS A 60 10.81 4.16 -2.65
C LYS A 60 12.12 3.40 -2.85
N THR A 61 12.05 2.18 -3.35
CA THR A 61 13.23 1.34 -3.62
C THR A 61 14.18 1.99 -4.62
N TYR A 62 13.67 2.69 -5.63
CA TYR A 62 14.50 3.47 -6.56
C TYR A 62 15.27 4.59 -5.85
N PHE A 63 14.61 5.41 -5.03
CA PHE A 63 15.28 6.51 -4.35
C PHE A 63 16.27 6.04 -3.29
N GLU A 64 15.97 4.95 -2.59
CA GLU A 64 16.90 4.31 -1.66
C GLU A 64 18.16 3.81 -2.39
N ASN A 65 17.99 3.18 -3.56
CA ASN A 65 19.11 2.74 -4.39
C ASN A 65 19.91 3.90 -4.99
N ALA A 66 19.24 4.99 -5.38
CA ALA A 66 19.89 6.17 -5.93
C ALA A 66 20.84 6.85 -4.93
N VAL A 67 20.52 6.81 -3.63
CA VAL A 67 21.39 7.33 -2.56
C VAL A 67 22.64 6.47 -2.37
N ARG A 68 22.56 5.17 -2.67
CA ARG A 68 23.69 4.21 -2.54
C ARG A 68 24.53 4.09 -3.81
N HIS A 69 24.21 4.85 -4.86
CA HIS A 69 24.85 4.71 -6.15
C HIS A 69 26.31 5.22 -6.13
N PRO A 70 27.27 4.55 -6.77
CA PRO A 70 28.68 4.97 -6.77
C PRO A 70 28.94 6.31 -7.50
N ASN A 71 27.96 6.80 -8.26
CA ASN A 71 28.07 8.05 -9.02
C ASN A 71 27.53 9.22 -8.17
N PRO A 72 28.36 10.19 -7.77
CA PRO A 72 27.94 11.31 -6.93
C PRO A 72 26.86 12.19 -7.58
N LEU A 73 26.85 12.30 -8.92
CA LEU A 73 25.84 13.08 -9.64
C LEU A 73 24.42 12.50 -9.48
N VAL A 74 24.32 11.17 -9.39
CA VAL A 74 23.04 10.47 -9.17
C VAL A 74 22.54 10.68 -7.74
N VAL A 75 23.48 10.70 -6.77
CA VAL A 75 23.17 10.97 -5.37
C VAL A 75 22.67 12.40 -5.20
N GLU A 76 23.36 13.38 -5.80
CA GLU A 76 22.97 14.79 -5.79
C GLU A 76 21.61 15.02 -6.46
N ALA A 77 21.36 14.40 -7.61
CA ALA A 77 20.07 14.47 -8.29
C ALA A 77 18.92 13.82 -7.50
N SER A 78 19.23 12.85 -6.64
CA SER A 78 18.26 12.25 -5.72
C SER A 78 17.97 13.17 -4.54
N THR A 79 18.97 13.82 -3.94
CA THR A 79 18.77 14.67 -2.77
C THR A 79 17.89 15.89 -3.07
N PRO A 80 16.77 16.08 -2.35
CA PRO A 80 15.94 17.26 -2.55
C PRO A 80 16.67 18.52 -2.07
N VAL A 81 16.79 19.53 -2.93
CA VAL A 81 17.07 20.89 -2.48
C VAL A 81 15.83 21.38 -1.73
N PRO A 82 15.96 21.95 -0.52
CA PRO A 82 14.82 22.47 0.25
C PRO A 82 14.29 23.74 -0.44
N ASP A 83 13.40 23.53 -1.41
CA ASP A 83 12.56 24.60 -1.96
C ASP A 83 11.30 24.66 -1.09
N VAL A 84 11.03 25.84 -0.52
CA VAL A 84 9.98 26.05 0.48
C VAL A 84 8.58 25.81 -0.10
N GLU A 85 8.41 25.97 -1.41
CA GLU A 85 7.18 25.59 -2.12
C GLU A 85 7.47 25.19 -3.58
N PRO A 86 7.63 23.89 -3.87
CA PRO A 86 7.89 23.45 -5.23
C PRO A 86 6.65 23.69 -6.11
N LYS A 87 6.73 24.68 -7.01
CA LYS A 87 5.69 25.00 -8.03
C LYS A 87 5.31 23.84 -8.95
N ARG A 88 6.10 22.76 -8.96
CA ARG A 88 5.86 21.55 -9.77
C ARG A 88 6.06 20.31 -8.91
N ARG A 89 5.15 19.33 -9.04
CA ARG A 89 5.28 18.04 -8.37
C ARG A 89 6.60 17.39 -8.78
N ARG A 90 7.38 16.88 -7.84
CA ARG A 90 8.61 16.12 -8.13
C ARG A 90 8.34 14.63 -8.00
N PRO A 91 9.12 13.77 -8.68
CA PRO A 91 8.97 12.32 -8.56
C PRO A 91 8.99 11.78 -7.11
N LYS A 92 9.73 12.45 -6.20
CA LYS A 92 9.76 12.09 -4.77
C LYS A 92 8.47 12.37 -3.99
N HIS A 93 7.63 13.31 -4.43
CA HIS A 93 6.40 13.66 -3.70
C HIS A 93 5.37 12.52 -3.66
N VAL A 94 5.53 11.48 -4.48
CA VAL A 94 4.70 10.25 -4.39
C VAL A 94 4.86 9.52 -3.07
N LEU A 95 6.00 9.70 -2.39
CA LEU A 95 6.21 9.08 -1.09
C LEU A 95 5.35 9.73 0.00
N ASP A 96 5.06 11.03 -0.15
CA ASP A 96 4.26 11.82 0.79
C ASP A 96 2.75 11.74 0.50
N ASP A 97 2.37 11.23 -0.68
CA ASP A 97 0.99 11.09 -1.09
C ASP A 97 0.24 10.08 -0.19
N PRO A 98 -1.02 10.38 0.21
CA PRO A 98 -1.83 9.45 0.99
C PRO A 98 -2.11 8.17 0.19
N ASP A 99 -2.22 7.05 0.89
CA ASP A 99 -2.53 5.77 0.26
C ASP A 99 -3.98 5.70 -0.24
N ASP A 100 -4.23 4.87 -1.24
CA ASP A 100 -5.57 4.70 -1.82
C ASP A 100 -6.53 4.02 -0.84
N LYS A 101 -7.84 4.32 -0.96
CA LYS A 101 -8.90 3.78 -0.08
C LYS A 101 -8.87 2.25 0.08
N ILE A 102 -8.62 1.51 -1.01
CA ILE A 102 -8.53 0.04 -0.99
C ILE A 102 -7.35 -0.41 -0.11
N THR A 103 -6.22 0.29 -0.19
CA THR A 103 -5.04 0.01 0.61
C THR A 103 -5.30 0.34 2.09
N THR A 104 -5.94 1.46 2.41
CA THR A 104 -6.30 1.81 3.79
C THR A 104 -7.32 0.84 4.39
N ASP A 105 -8.29 0.38 3.60
CA ASP A 105 -9.33 -0.56 4.02
C ASP A 105 -8.74 -1.97 4.26
N ASN A 106 -7.80 -2.41 3.42
CA ASN A 106 -7.06 -3.66 3.62
C ASN A 106 -6.30 -3.67 4.95
N VAL A 107 -5.60 -2.59 5.30
CA VAL A 107 -4.87 -2.49 6.58
C VAL A 107 -5.85 -2.52 7.76
N SER A 108 -6.98 -1.80 7.67
CA SER A 108 -7.99 -1.75 8.73
C SER A 108 -8.65 -3.12 8.99
N GLN A 109 -8.91 -3.91 7.95
CA GLN A 109 -9.49 -5.26 8.10
C GLN A 109 -8.49 -6.30 8.61
N GLN A 110 -7.18 -6.13 8.39
CA GLN A 110 -6.18 -7.01 8.99
C GLN A 110 -6.14 -6.87 10.51
N HIS A 111 -6.29 -5.64 11.02
CA HIS A 111 -6.34 -5.35 12.45
C HIS A 111 -7.57 -6.02 13.10
N THR A 112 -8.76 -5.96 12.48
CA THR A 112 -9.98 -6.53 13.07
C THR A 112 -9.93 -8.05 13.24
N HIS A 113 -9.22 -8.79 12.38
CA HIS A 113 -9.06 -10.25 12.53
C HIS A 113 -7.93 -10.65 13.49
N THR A 114 -6.88 -9.83 13.67
CA THR A 114 -5.81 -10.12 14.64
C THR A 114 -6.27 -9.93 16.09
N PHE A 115 -7.24 -9.05 16.35
CA PHE A 115 -7.83 -8.90 17.69
C PHE A 115 -8.75 -10.05 18.10
N LEU A 116 -9.20 -10.90 17.18
CA LEU A 116 -10.08 -12.04 17.47
C LEU A 116 -9.33 -13.37 17.65
N THR A 117 -8.03 -13.45 17.33
CA THR A 117 -7.22 -14.68 17.43
C THR A 117 -6.26 -14.72 18.62
N SER A 118 -6.29 -13.72 19.51
CA SER A 118 -5.51 -13.70 20.76
C SER A 118 -6.34 -13.95 22.04
N SER A 119 -7.43 -14.74 21.96
CA SER A 119 -8.09 -15.27 23.16
C SER A 119 -7.32 -16.48 23.69
N GLY A 120 -6.22 -16.19 24.39
CA GLY A 120 -5.56 -17.16 25.27
C GLY A 120 -6.59 -17.78 26.23
N ARG A 121 -6.55 -19.12 26.32
CA ARG A 121 -7.32 -19.93 27.27
C ARG A 121 -7.01 -19.49 28.70
N GLY A 122 -7.82 -18.56 29.23
CA GLY A 122 -7.91 -18.28 30.66
C GLY A 122 -8.91 -19.23 31.30
N SER A 123 -8.42 -20.22 32.02
CA SER A 123 -9.18 -21.10 32.90
C SER A 123 -9.95 -20.29 33.95
N LEU A 124 -11.29 -20.37 33.93
CA LEU A 124 -12.16 -19.83 34.98
C LEU A 124 -11.97 -20.64 36.28
N PRO A 125 -11.77 -20.00 37.46
CA PRO A 125 -11.79 -20.70 38.72
C PRO A 125 -13.24 -20.99 39.13
N ARG A 126 -13.53 -22.27 39.35
CA ARG A 126 -14.79 -22.79 39.88
C ARG A 126 -14.85 -22.47 41.39
N SER A 127 -15.55 -21.40 41.75
CA SER A 127 -15.87 -21.10 43.15
C SER A 127 -16.93 -22.09 43.66
N ARG A 128 -16.53 -23.00 44.56
CA ARG A 128 -17.42 -23.80 45.40
C ARG A 128 -17.68 -23.00 46.67
N GLY A 129 -18.87 -22.41 46.79
CA GLY A 129 -19.40 -21.92 48.06
C GLY A 129 -19.92 -23.08 48.91
N ARG A 130 -19.36 -23.22 50.10
CA ARG A 130 -19.75 -24.11 51.22
C ARG A 130 -20.10 -23.19 52.41
N SER A 131 -20.83 -23.73 53.40
CA SER A 131 -21.32 -23.14 54.69
C SER A 131 -22.45 -22.10 54.56
N ASP A 132 -23.58 -22.17 55.27
CA ASP A 132 -24.09 -23.05 56.33
C ASP A 132 -25.61 -23.25 56.17
#